data_AF-A0A2S6CD32-F1
#
_entry.id   AF-A0A2S6CD32-F1
#
_cell.length_a   1.000
_cell.length_b   1.000
_cell.length_c   1.000
_cell.angle_alpha   90.00
_cell.angle_beta   90.00
_cell.angle_gamma   90.00
#
_symmetry.space_group_name_H-M   'P 1'
#
loop_
_entity.id
_entity.type
_entity.pdbx_description
1 polymer ?
#
loop_
_entity_poly.entity_id
_entity_poly.type
_entity_poly.pdbx_seq_one_letter_code
_entity_poly.pdbx_strand_id
1 'polypeptide(L)'
;MGLTPIYFFSHGSTMMLGEITSSADYWKQAGDDALANGIKGVIMMGAHWDATGDRIEVSTNPSPGKSPVAYVHPSKYVNYKLEPDLPTGDRCMKMLKIRRLQRLPQR
;
A
#
# COMPACT_ATOMS: atom_id res chain seq x y z
N MET A 1 13.61 -6.40 -20.40
CA MET A 1 12.71 -6.20 -19.24
C MET A 1 13.18 -4.96 -18.50
N GLY A 2 12.33 -3.94 -18.40
CA GLY A 2 12.62 -2.76 -17.59
C GLY A 2 12.56 -3.08 -16.09
N LEU A 3 13.16 -2.22 -15.27
CA LEU A 3 12.99 -2.30 -13.81
C LEU A 3 11.53 -2.05 -13.44
N THR A 4 11.02 -2.77 -12.44
CA THR A 4 9.70 -2.49 -11.86
C THR A 4 9.68 -1.05 -11.33
N PRO A 5 8.65 -0.24 -11.66
CA PRO A 5 8.61 1.14 -11.23
C PRO A 5 8.50 1.26 -9.71
N ILE A 6 9.11 2.32 -9.16
CA ILE A 6 9.00 2.71 -7.75
C ILE A 6 8.42 4.11 -7.74
N TYR A 7 7.32 4.28 -7.01
CA TYR A 7 6.73 5.59 -6.77
C TYR A 7 6.95 5.99 -5.31
N PHE A 8 7.27 7.27 -5.11
CA PHE A 8 7.25 7.90 -3.80
C PHE A 8 6.16 8.96 -3.80
N PHE A 9 5.05 8.66 -3.13
CA PHE A 9 3.90 9.55 -3.06
C PHE A 9 3.80 10.20 -1.69
N SER A 10 3.31 11.44 -1.66
CA SER A 10 2.67 11.96 -0.46
C SER A 10 1.48 11.08 -0.09
N HIS A 11 1.28 10.80 1.19
CA HIS A 11 0.11 10.06 1.67
C HIS A 11 -1.22 10.76 1.29
N GLY A 12 -1.17 12.08 1.05
CA GLY A 12 -2.33 12.88 0.70
C GLY A 12 -3.30 13.07 1.87
N SER A 13 -4.44 13.69 1.58
CA SER A 13 -5.58 13.71 2.49
C SER A 13 -6.67 12.78 1.95
N THR A 14 -7.64 12.45 2.81
CA THR A 14 -8.82 11.69 2.40
C THR A 14 -9.58 12.36 1.23
N MET A 15 -9.45 13.67 1.06
CA MET A 15 -10.05 14.41 -0.04
C MET A 15 -9.50 14.04 -1.41
N MET A 16 -8.33 13.40 -1.53
CA MET A 16 -7.90 12.86 -2.83
C MET A 16 -8.78 11.70 -3.31
N LEU A 17 -9.43 10.99 -2.40
CA LEU A 17 -10.49 10.04 -2.73
C LEU A 17 -11.85 10.74 -2.89
N GLY A 18 -12.05 11.82 -2.12
CA GLY A 18 -13.28 12.59 -2.05
C GLY A 18 -13.53 13.53 -3.22
N GLU A 19 -12.51 14.01 -3.92
CA GLU A 19 -12.61 15.08 -4.91
C GLU A 19 -11.77 14.80 -6.15
N ILE A 20 -12.14 15.45 -7.26
CA ILE A 20 -11.35 15.42 -8.49
C ILE A 20 -10.18 16.38 -8.32
N THR A 21 -8.96 15.85 -8.41
CA THR A 21 -7.72 16.62 -8.25
C THR A 21 -6.63 16.04 -9.15
N SER A 22 -5.70 16.89 -9.59
CA SER A 22 -4.54 16.45 -10.38
C SER A 22 -3.67 15.42 -9.64
N SER A 23 -3.60 15.49 -8.31
CA SER A 23 -2.92 14.50 -7.47
C SER A 23 -3.60 13.13 -7.56
N ALA A 24 -4.93 13.08 -7.51
CA ALA A 24 -5.70 11.84 -7.65
C ALA A 24 -5.56 11.27 -9.07
N ASP A 25 -5.58 12.13 -10.10
CA ASP A 25 -5.38 11.73 -11.49
C ASP A 25 -4.01 11.09 -11.71
N TYR A 26 -2.96 11.64 -11.09
CA TYR A 26 -1.62 11.06 -11.17
C TYR A 26 -1.52 9.70 -10.49
N TRP A 27 -2.15 9.52 -9.31
CA TRP A 27 -2.24 8.22 -8.65
C TRP A 27 -2.97 7.19 -9.52
N LYS A 28 -4.05 7.60 -10.19
CA LYS A 28 -4.76 6.76 -11.15
C LYS A 28 -3.86 6.36 -12.32
N GLN A 29 -3.15 7.32 -12.91
CA GLN A 29 -2.23 7.04 -14.03
C GLN A 29 -1.17 6.01 -13.66
N ALA A 30 -0.57 6.10 -12.46
CA ALA A 30 0.39 5.11 -12.00
C ALA A 30 -0.22 3.69 -11.88
N GLY A 31 -1.50 3.61 -11.47
CA GLY A 31 -2.25 2.35 -11.45
C GLY A 31 -2.54 1.81 -12.86
N ASP A 32 -2.98 2.69 -13.78
CA ASP A 32 -3.23 2.33 -15.18
C ASP A 32 -1.95 1.85 -15.87
N ASP A 33 -0.82 2.51 -15.63
CA ASP A 33 0.50 2.13 -16.15
C ASP A 33 0.93 0.77 -15.59
N ALA A 34 0.70 0.51 -14.31
CA ALA A 34 1.00 -0.78 -13.70
C ALA A 34 0.19 -1.91 -14.37
N LEU A 35 -1.08 -1.68 -14.68
CA LEU A 35 -1.93 -2.62 -15.41
C LEU A 35 -1.42 -2.82 -16.85
N ALA A 36 -1.12 -1.74 -17.56
CA ALA A 36 -0.62 -1.79 -18.94
C ALA A 36 0.72 -2.54 -19.06
N ASN A 37 1.57 -2.46 -18.04
CA ASN A 37 2.85 -3.19 -17.95
C ASN A 37 2.71 -4.59 -17.36
N GLY A 38 1.49 -5.05 -17.06
CA GLY A 38 1.23 -6.39 -16.55
C GLY A 38 1.80 -6.67 -15.16
N ILE A 39 1.97 -5.63 -14.33
CA ILE A 39 2.39 -5.76 -12.93
C ILE A 39 1.40 -6.66 -12.18
N LYS A 40 1.93 -7.61 -11.41
CA LYS A 40 1.12 -8.67 -10.76
C LYS A 40 0.77 -8.39 -9.30
N GLY A 41 1.45 -7.44 -8.68
CA GLY A 41 1.24 -7.07 -7.30
C GLY A 41 1.96 -5.77 -6.95
N VAL A 42 1.49 -5.11 -5.90
CA VAL A 42 2.05 -3.86 -5.38
C VAL A 42 2.45 -4.07 -3.93
N ILE A 43 3.69 -3.73 -3.59
CA ILE A 43 4.11 -3.59 -2.20
C ILE A 43 3.91 -2.12 -1.81
N MET A 44 2.98 -1.87 -0.89
CA MET A 44 2.71 -0.53 -0.39
C MET A 44 3.32 -0.35 1.01
N MET A 45 4.11 0.71 1.19
CA MET A 45 4.70 1.08 2.48
C MET A 45 4.17 2.47 2.88
N GLY A 46 3.56 2.57 4.06
CA GLY A 46 3.01 3.84 4.57
C GLY A 46 3.85 4.39 5.72
N ALA A 47 3.97 5.71 5.80
CA ALA A 47 4.65 6.39 6.91
C ALA A 47 3.91 6.25 8.25
N HIS A 48 2.60 6.02 8.21
CA HIS A 48 1.73 5.82 9.37
C HIS A 48 1.23 4.37 9.45
N TRP A 49 1.98 3.41 8.92
CA TRP A 49 1.61 2.01 9.09
C TRP A 49 1.73 1.66 10.57
N ASP A 50 0.59 1.53 11.24
CA ASP A 50 0.56 1.25 12.67
C ASP A 50 1.12 -0.14 12.92
N ALA A 51 2.32 -0.17 13.48
CA ALA A 51 3.01 -1.38 13.88
C ALA A 51 3.13 -1.36 15.39
N THR A 52 3.07 -2.53 16.00
CA THR A 52 3.11 -2.61 17.45
C THR A 52 4.55 -2.44 17.95
N GLY A 53 5.01 -1.21 18.18
CA GLY A 53 6.38 -0.91 18.59
C GLY A 53 7.39 -0.90 17.44
N ASP A 54 8.69 -1.07 17.74
CA ASP A 54 9.78 -0.93 16.76
C ASP A 54 9.99 -2.23 15.96
N ARG A 55 9.14 -2.47 14.96
CA ARG A 55 9.25 -3.61 14.04
C ARG A 55 8.62 -3.33 12.67
N ILE A 56 9.04 -4.13 11.70
CA ILE A 56 8.38 -4.22 10.39
C ILE A 56 7.29 -5.28 10.47
N GLU A 57 6.05 -4.90 10.18
CA GLU A 57 4.91 -5.82 10.07
C GLU A 57 4.43 -5.93 8.63
N VAL A 58 4.02 -7.14 8.23
CA VAL A 58 3.42 -7.41 6.91
C VAL A 58 1.96 -7.77 7.14
N SER A 59 1.04 -6.97 6.63
CA SER A 59 -0.40 -7.23 6.77
C SER A 59 -0.85 -8.37 5.88
N THR A 60 -1.53 -9.34 6.47
CA THR A 60 -1.92 -10.62 5.83
C THR A 60 -3.35 -11.03 6.21
N ASN A 61 -4.20 -10.08 6.61
CA ASN A 61 -5.62 -10.37 6.82
C ASN A 61 -6.26 -10.78 5.46
N PRO A 62 -6.83 -11.99 5.31
CA PRO A 62 -7.40 -12.46 4.04
C PRO A 62 -8.70 -11.74 3.64
N SER A 63 -9.37 -11.06 4.57
CA SER A 63 -10.62 -10.35 4.33
C SER A 63 -10.64 -9.03 5.12
N PRO A 64 -9.82 -8.04 4.74
CA PRO A 64 -9.74 -6.80 5.48
C PRO A 64 -11.01 -5.98 5.32
N GLY A 65 -11.50 -5.44 6.45
CA GLY A 65 -12.55 -4.44 6.46
C GLY A 65 -12.05 -3.06 6.02
N LYS A 66 -12.97 -2.09 5.93
CA LYS A 66 -12.63 -0.69 5.71
C LYS A 66 -13.17 0.14 6.86
N SER A 67 -12.35 1.04 7.39
CA SER A 67 -12.81 2.08 8.30
C SER A 67 -13.52 3.19 7.50
N PRO A 68 -14.46 3.92 8.12
CA PRO A 68 -15.02 5.12 7.51
C PRO A 68 -13.92 6.13 7.15
N VAL A 69 -13.97 6.64 5.92
CA VAL A 69 -13.03 7.65 5.44
C VAL A 69 -13.63 9.04 5.70
N ALA A 70 -12.97 9.84 6.53
CA ALA A 70 -13.45 11.16 6.92
C ALA A 70 -13.66 12.08 5.70
N TYR A 71 -14.80 12.77 5.68
CA TYR A 71 -15.21 13.71 4.61
C TYR A 71 -15.39 13.11 3.21
N VAL A 72 -15.40 11.78 3.08
CA VAL A 72 -15.62 11.08 1.81
C VAL A 72 -16.95 10.33 1.85
N HIS A 73 -17.80 10.57 0.86
CA HIS A 73 -19.07 9.86 0.75
C HIS A 73 -18.84 8.34 0.59
N PRO A 74 -19.51 7.47 1.39
CA PRO A 74 -19.26 6.03 1.40
C PRO A 74 -19.33 5.35 0.04
N SER A 75 -20.23 5.82 -0.85
CA SER A 75 -20.40 5.26 -2.20
C SER A 75 -19.11 5.22 -3.03
N LYS A 76 -18.09 6.03 -2.68
CA LYS A 76 -16.80 6.06 -3.37
C LYS A 76 -15.88 4.88 -3.03
N TYR A 77 -16.08 4.20 -1.89
CA TYR A 77 -15.11 3.18 -1.44
C TYR A 77 -15.73 1.93 -0.82
N VAL A 78 -16.97 1.96 -0.34
CA VAL A 78 -17.56 0.80 0.37
C VAL A 78 -17.61 -0.45 -0.51
N ASN A 79 -17.97 -0.27 -1.78
CA ASN A 79 -18.14 -1.35 -2.75
C ASN A 79 -16.82 -1.86 -3.35
N TYR A 80 -15.71 -1.17 -3.11
CA TYR A 80 -14.40 -1.61 -3.61
C TYR A 80 -13.93 -2.84 -2.81
N LYS A 81 -13.64 -3.98 -3.45
CA LYS A 81 -13.12 -5.14 -2.72
C LYS A 81 -11.61 -4.99 -2.52
N LEU A 82 -11.15 -5.15 -1.29
CA LEU A 82 -9.72 -5.24 -0.99
C LEU A 82 -9.29 -6.69 -1.20
N GLU A 83 -8.29 -6.89 -2.06
CA GLU A 83 -7.76 -8.22 -2.43
C GLU A 83 -6.28 -8.33 -2.00
N PRO A 84 -6.00 -8.87 -0.81
CA PRO A 84 -4.64 -9.07 -0.32
C PRO A 84 -3.92 -10.21 -1.06
N ASP A 85 -2.65 -9.98 -1.43
CA ASP A 85 -1.78 -11.03 -2.00
C ASP A 85 -1.03 -11.76 -0.87
N LEU A 86 -1.69 -12.78 -0.30
CA LEU A 86 -1.14 -13.57 0.81
C LEU A 86 0.16 -14.31 0.42
N PRO A 87 0.27 -14.97 -0.76
CA PRO A 87 1.51 -15.61 -1.17
C PRO A 87 2.71 -14.65 -1.23
N THR A 88 2.51 -13.44 -1.73
CA THR A 88 3.57 -12.42 -1.74
C THR A 88 3.85 -11.89 -0.33
N GLY A 89 2.84 -11.73 0.52
CA GLY A 89 3.02 -11.41 1.94
C GLY A 89 3.92 -12.41 2.67
N ASP A 90 3.68 -13.71 2.48
CA ASP A 90 4.51 -14.79 3.02
C ASP A 90 5.95 -14.73 2.53
N ARG A 91 6.13 -14.42 1.24
CA ARG A 91 7.46 -14.23 0.65
C ARG A 91 8.18 -13.05 1.29
N CYS A 92 7.50 -11.90 1.48
CA CYS A 92 8.06 -10.73 2.17
C CYS A 92 8.51 -11.09 3.59
N MET A 93 7.66 -11.77 4.36
CA MET A 93 8.00 -12.21 5.72
C MET A 93 9.23 -13.13 5.75
N LYS A 94 9.31 -14.09 4.82
CA LYS A 94 10.50 -14.98 4.70
C LYS A 94 11.76 -14.16 4.41
N MET A 95 11.70 -13.24 3.45
CA MET A 95 12.84 -12.40 3.06
C MET A 95 13.31 -11.49 4.20
N LEU A 96 12.38 -10.87 4.92
CA LEU A 96 12.68 -10.00 6.06
C LEU A 96 13.34 -10.78 7.22
N LYS A 97 12.85 -11.99 7.52
CA LYS A 97 13.43 -12.87 8.55
C LYS A 97 14.85 -13.32 8.19
N ILE A 98 15.09 -13.72 6.94
CA ILE A 98 16.41 -14.18 6.46
C ILE A 98 17.45 -13.08 6.60
N ARG A 99 17.07 -11.82 6.34
CA ARG A 99 18.01 -10.69 6.34
C ARG A 99 18.33 -10.12 7.72
N ARG A 100 17.79 -10.69 8.81
CA ARG A 100 18.02 -10.28 10.20
C ARG A 100 18.04 -8.74 10.34
N LEU A 101 17.05 -8.08 9.74
CA LEU A 101 16.83 -6.63 9.88
C LEU A 101 16.39 -6.33 11.32
N GLN A 102 17.34 -6.46 12.24
CA GLN A 102 17.32 -5.94 13.59
C GLN A 102 18.22 -4.73 13.59
N ARG A 103 17.78 -3.69 14.31
CA ARG A 103 18.45 -2.39 14.47
C ARG A 103 19.98 -2.51 14.47
N LEU A 104 20.67 -1.71 13.63
CA LEU A 104 22.03 -1.31 13.98
C LEU A 104 21.93 -0.41 15.23
N PRO A 105 22.77 -0.58 16.26
CA PRO A 105 22.70 0.26 17.44
C PRO A 105 22.80 1.73 17.03
N GLN A 106 21.75 2.51 17.36
CA GLN A 106 21.77 3.96 17.34
C GLN A 106 22.91 4.40 18.27
N ARG A 107 23.88 5.15 17.76
CA ARG A 107 24.96 5.76 18.55
C ARG A 107 24.43 6.91 19.38
#